data_AF-A0A9P4HQG9-F1
#
_entry.id   AF-A0A9P4HQG9-F1
#
_cell.length_a   1.000
_cell.length_b   1.000
_cell.length_c   1.000
_cell.angle_alpha   90.00
_cell.angle_beta   90.00
_cell.angle_gamma   90.00
#
_symmetry.space_group_name_H-M   'P 1'
#
loop_
_entity.id
_entity.type
_entity.pdbx_description
1 polymer ?
#
loop_
_entity_poly.entity_id
_entity_poly.type
_entity_poly.pdbx_seq_one_letter_code
_entity_poly.pdbx_strand_id
1 'polypeptide(L)'
;MPPDSSSFTALNISASAVPECMSSFSIPAGPDTDLWRKPPSSDTSTCPILYTALRHPFRSAEVTVSADWEIEWDQAGLVIFAGAPPGIIGGARPSSPHQQQQQHGSDNTSSSNTVVAIPPPEDSTAPPPAYSSLPTSSCKWVKLGLEFNSNACHATSVCATDSGADWSLTALQNRGPRSDLRIKMDRVGPALWLWIEDEHGGWRKIREVTWFFWGVEDKAVRVGVYASRPANLAPTVWERRHGGPRITQRNLVVEFEGLEIW
;
A
#
# COMPACT_ATOMS: atom_id res chain seq x y z
N MET A 1 19.18 4.77 15.99
CA MET A 1 18.54 5.82 16.85
C MET A 1 17.23 6.18 16.20
N PRO A 2 16.15 6.31 16.97
CA PRO A 2 14.83 6.62 16.41
C PRO A 2 14.87 7.97 15.67
N PRO A 3 14.12 8.11 14.57
CA PRO A 3 14.07 9.37 13.85
C PRO A 3 13.39 10.46 14.69
N ASP A 4 13.76 11.71 14.44
CA ASP A 4 13.16 12.88 15.11
C ASP A 4 11.68 13.01 14.72
N SER A 5 10.79 13.03 15.72
CA SER A 5 9.34 13.15 15.53
C SER A 5 8.94 14.43 14.80
N SER A 6 9.71 15.53 14.94
CA SER A 6 9.47 16.79 14.23
C SER A 6 9.64 16.69 12.71
N SER A 7 10.26 15.61 12.22
CA SER A 7 10.39 15.33 10.79
C SER A 7 9.17 14.61 10.20
N PHE A 8 8.26 14.11 11.04
CA PHE A 8 7.10 13.34 10.60
C PHE A 8 5.90 14.23 10.27
N THR A 9 5.17 13.80 9.26
CA THR A 9 3.89 14.35 8.82
C THR A 9 2.82 13.28 8.99
N ALA A 10 1.68 13.69 9.56
CA ALA A 10 0.49 12.86 9.67
C ALA A 10 -0.36 12.95 8.40
N LEU A 11 -0.88 11.81 7.94
CA LEU A 11 -1.87 11.70 6.87
C LEU A 11 -3.04 10.83 7.37
N ASN A 12 -4.27 11.31 7.16
CA ASN A 12 -5.51 10.70 7.64
C ASN A 12 -5.57 10.45 9.15
N ILE A 13 -4.78 11.18 9.92
CA ILE A 13 -4.80 11.23 11.38
C ILE A 13 -4.46 12.65 11.82
N SER A 14 -4.88 13.05 13.03
CA SER A 14 -4.56 14.37 13.57
C SER A 14 -3.06 14.60 13.62
N ALA A 15 -2.59 15.80 13.29
CA ALA A 15 -1.18 16.17 13.47
C ALA A 15 -0.75 16.07 14.95
N SER A 16 -1.68 16.25 15.89
CA SER A 16 -1.42 16.05 17.32
C SER A 16 -1.22 14.57 17.72
N ALA A 17 -1.45 13.64 16.81
CA ALA A 17 -1.20 12.21 17.01
C ALA A 17 0.22 11.79 16.65
N VAL A 18 1.04 12.72 16.12
CA VAL A 18 2.48 12.47 15.96
C VAL A 18 3.09 12.31 17.37
N PRO A 19 3.70 11.16 17.68
CA PRO A 19 4.28 10.90 19.00
C PRO A 19 5.48 11.81 19.27
N GLU A 20 5.71 12.16 20.54
CA GLU A 20 6.91 12.93 20.92
C GLU A 20 8.20 12.16 20.63
N CYS A 21 8.17 10.83 20.76
CA CYS A 21 9.29 9.93 20.51
C CYS A 21 8.91 8.82 19.52
N MET A 22 9.77 8.58 18.52
CA MET A 22 9.54 7.55 17.50
C MET A 22 10.15 6.18 17.88
N SER A 23 10.58 5.97 19.12
CA SER A 23 11.14 4.68 19.57
C SER A 23 10.07 3.62 19.85
N SER A 24 8.92 4.05 20.37
CA SER A 24 7.76 3.21 20.67
C SER A 24 6.52 4.10 20.71
N PHE A 25 5.51 3.77 19.92
CA PHE A 25 4.28 4.56 19.81
C PHE A 25 3.16 3.75 19.16
N SER A 26 1.92 4.25 19.25
CA SER A 26 0.76 3.58 18.66
C SER A 26 0.01 4.43 17.64
N ILE A 27 -0.58 3.77 16.66
CA ILE A 27 -1.49 4.39 15.68
C ILE A 27 -2.85 3.69 15.74
N PRO A 28 -3.94 4.42 16.07
CA PRO A 28 -5.28 3.89 15.97
C PRO A 28 -5.79 3.97 14.53
N ALA A 29 -6.29 2.87 13.99
CA ALA A 29 -6.96 2.80 12.69
C ALA A 29 -8.44 2.45 12.86
N GLY A 30 -9.32 3.35 12.41
CA GLY A 30 -10.76 3.12 12.42
C GLY A 30 -11.20 2.12 11.34
N PRO A 31 -12.46 1.63 11.41
CA PRO A 31 -13.02 0.79 10.34
C PRO A 31 -13.07 1.53 9.01
N ASP A 32 -13.12 0.77 7.90
CA ASP A 32 -13.19 1.29 6.52
C ASP A 32 -11.97 2.15 6.12
N THR A 33 -10.81 1.85 6.72
CA THR A 33 -9.54 2.50 6.40
C THR A 33 -8.65 1.60 5.54
N ASP A 34 -8.06 2.10 4.46
CA ASP A 34 -7.17 1.31 3.60
C ASP A 34 -6.19 2.20 2.80
N LEU A 35 -5.12 1.56 2.29
CA LEU A 35 -4.23 2.07 1.25
C LEU A 35 -4.17 1.04 0.11
N TRP A 36 -4.83 1.36 -1.00
CA TRP A 36 -4.95 0.48 -2.15
C TRP A 36 -5.08 1.26 -3.45
N ARG A 37 -4.62 0.68 -4.57
CA ARG A 37 -4.82 1.26 -5.91
C ARG A 37 -5.56 0.28 -6.81
N LYS A 38 -6.78 0.63 -7.20
CA LYS A 38 -7.59 -0.13 -8.15
C LYS A 38 -7.22 0.26 -9.59
N PRO A 39 -7.03 -0.70 -10.51
CA PRO A 39 -6.86 -0.41 -11.93
C PRO A 39 -8.06 0.40 -12.51
N PRO A 40 -7.83 1.33 -13.46
CA PRO A 40 -6.52 1.68 -14.01
C PRO A 40 -5.65 2.48 -13.03
N SER A 41 -6.19 3.41 -12.22
CA SER A 41 -5.37 4.24 -11.31
C SER A 41 -6.16 4.93 -10.18
N SER A 42 -7.20 4.29 -9.63
CA SER A 42 -8.01 4.87 -8.54
C SER A 42 -7.42 4.52 -7.18
N ASP A 43 -7.02 5.52 -6.40
CA ASP A 43 -6.48 5.34 -5.05
C ASP A 43 -7.57 5.36 -3.97
N THR A 44 -7.53 4.38 -3.09
CA THR A 44 -8.06 4.46 -1.72
C THR A 44 -6.89 4.81 -0.82
N SER A 45 -6.96 5.95 -0.13
CA SER A 45 -5.94 6.40 0.83
C SER A 45 -6.62 7.04 2.03
N THR A 46 -7.19 6.19 2.88
CA THR A 46 -7.96 6.59 4.07
C THR A 46 -7.30 6.13 5.37
N CYS A 47 -6.27 5.28 5.29
CA CYS A 47 -5.58 4.80 6.46
C CYS A 47 -4.68 5.85 7.11
N PRO A 48 -4.59 5.87 8.46
CA PRO A 48 -3.59 6.63 9.20
C PRO A 48 -2.16 6.27 8.77
N ILE A 49 -1.38 7.30 8.42
CA ILE A 49 0.02 7.18 8.04
C ILE A 49 0.82 8.26 8.75
N LEU A 50 1.95 7.87 9.34
CA LEU A 50 2.99 8.80 9.79
C LEU A 50 4.21 8.60 8.90
N TYR A 51 4.62 9.63 8.16
CA TYR A 51 5.76 9.53 7.24
C TYR A 51 6.69 10.73 7.34
N THR A 52 7.94 10.55 6.96
CA THR A 52 8.94 11.62 6.84
C THR A 52 9.46 11.71 5.40
N ALA A 53 9.86 12.91 4.98
CA ALA A 53 10.50 13.14 3.70
C ALA A 53 12.03 13.07 3.87
N LEU A 54 12.70 12.28 3.04
CA LEU A 54 14.12 12.04 3.21
C LEU A 54 14.97 13.21 2.69
N ARG A 55 15.99 13.59 3.46
CA ARG A 55 17.00 14.59 3.05
C ARG A 55 18.19 13.96 2.34
N HIS A 56 18.35 12.64 2.49
CA HIS A 56 19.42 11.84 1.91
C HIS A 56 18.82 10.66 1.15
N PRO A 57 19.58 10.03 0.24
CA PRO A 57 19.12 8.84 -0.46
C PRO A 57 18.72 7.76 0.55
N PHE A 58 17.49 7.23 0.41
CA PHE A 58 17.01 6.10 1.22
C PHE A 58 18.00 4.94 1.18
N ARG A 59 18.32 4.36 2.33
CA ARG A 59 19.15 3.17 2.47
C ARG A 59 18.35 2.02 3.05
N SER A 60 17.69 2.25 4.17
CA SER A 60 16.95 1.21 4.89
C SER A 60 15.90 1.81 5.81
N ALA A 61 14.81 1.09 6.04
CA ALA A 61 13.87 1.36 7.12
C ALA A 61 13.41 0.07 7.76
N GLU A 62 13.25 0.10 9.08
CA GLU A 62 12.94 -1.07 9.88
C GLU A 62 12.00 -0.70 11.02
N VAL A 63 11.09 -1.61 11.38
CA VAL A 63 10.22 -1.47 12.56
C VAL A 63 9.70 -2.84 12.98
N THR A 64 9.36 -2.98 14.26
CA THR A 64 8.53 -4.08 14.77
C THR A 64 7.09 -3.58 14.92
N VAL A 65 6.14 -4.29 14.29
CA VAL A 65 4.70 -4.00 14.43
C VAL A 65 4.02 -5.06 15.27
N SER A 66 3.09 -4.66 16.15
CA SER A 66 2.24 -5.60 16.88
C SER A 66 0.84 -5.01 17.10
N ALA A 67 -0.17 -5.87 17.18
CA ALA A 67 -1.54 -5.48 17.49
C ALA A 67 -2.35 -6.70 17.97
N ASP A 68 -3.56 -6.44 18.47
CA ASP A 68 -4.60 -7.45 18.60
C ASP A 68 -5.28 -7.61 17.22
N TRP A 69 -4.78 -8.55 16.41
CA TRP A 69 -5.29 -8.82 15.05
C TRP A 69 -6.58 -9.63 15.15
N GLU A 70 -7.71 -9.01 14.84
CA GLU A 70 -9.03 -9.60 15.11
C GLU A 70 -9.93 -9.66 13.87
N ILE A 71 -9.84 -8.68 12.98
CA ILE A 71 -10.76 -8.54 11.85
C ILE A 71 -10.01 -8.80 10.54
N GLU A 72 -10.68 -9.50 9.62
CA GLU A 72 -10.15 -9.72 8.26
C GLU A 72 -9.63 -8.41 7.66
N TRP A 73 -8.41 -8.51 7.14
CA TRP A 73 -7.62 -7.45 6.52
C TRP A 73 -7.06 -6.39 7.47
N ASP A 74 -7.19 -6.55 8.79
CA ASP A 74 -6.41 -5.74 9.75
C ASP A 74 -4.92 -5.78 9.34
N GLN A 75 -4.31 -4.62 9.15
CA GLN A 75 -2.97 -4.53 8.56
C GLN A 75 -2.17 -3.37 9.13
N ALA A 76 -0.86 -3.55 9.25
CA ALA A 76 0.05 -2.48 9.61
C ALA A 76 1.49 -2.79 9.21
N GLY A 77 2.30 -1.74 9.07
CA GLY A 77 3.69 -1.91 8.68
C GLY A 77 4.37 -0.65 8.19
N LEU A 78 5.40 -0.83 7.38
CA LEU A 78 6.15 0.21 6.69
C LEU A 78 5.47 0.57 5.36
N VAL A 79 5.56 1.84 4.99
CA VAL A 79 5.18 2.33 3.66
C VAL A 79 6.25 3.26 3.11
N ILE A 80 6.53 3.13 1.81
CA ILE A 80 7.44 4.01 1.06
C ILE A 80 6.76 4.53 -0.19
N PHE A 81 6.86 5.84 -0.40
CA PHE A 81 6.32 6.56 -1.55
C PHE A 81 7.46 7.14 -2.38
N ALA A 82 7.37 6.95 -3.70
CA ALA A 82 8.11 7.71 -4.69
C ALA A 82 7.18 8.83 -5.21
N GLY A 83 7.30 10.02 -4.61
CA GLY A 83 6.42 11.16 -4.85
C GLY A 83 5.56 11.51 -3.63
N ALA A 84 4.50 12.29 -3.85
CA ALA A 84 3.54 12.65 -2.82
C ALA A 84 2.59 11.48 -2.52
N PRO A 85 2.32 11.16 -1.24
CA PRO A 85 1.35 10.12 -0.89
C PRO A 85 -0.03 10.41 -1.50
N PRO A 86 -0.76 9.38 -1.96
CA PRO A 86 -2.12 9.56 -2.46
C PRO A 86 -3.03 10.11 -1.35
N GLY A 87 -4.02 10.93 -1.74
CA GLY A 87 -4.89 11.63 -0.79
C GLY A 87 -4.39 13.03 -0.37
N ILE A 88 -3.10 13.34 -0.56
CA ILE A 88 -2.60 14.72 -0.51
C ILE A 88 -2.84 15.36 -1.88
N ILE A 89 -4.10 15.68 -2.18
CA ILE A 89 -4.41 16.44 -3.40
C ILE A 89 -3.97 17.88 -3.16
N GLY A 90 -2.82 18.25 -3.70
CA GLY A 90 -2.53 19.64 -3.98
C GLY A 90 -3.60 20.21 -4.91
N GLY A 91 -4.59 20.92 -4.36
CA GLY A 91 -5.32 22.00 -5.05
C GLY A 91 -6.17 21.68 -6.28
N ALA A 92 -6.61 20.46 -6.55
CA ALA A 92 -7.54 20.19 -7.66
C ALA A 92 -8.82 19.48 -7.19
N ARG A 93 -9.97 20.17 -7.31
CA ARG A 93 -11.30 19.64 -7.01
C ARG A 93 -11.60 18.39 -7.88
N PRO A 94 -12.17 17.31 -7.32
CA PRO A 94 -12.71 16.22 -8.13
C PRO A 94 -13.95 16.69 -8.89
N SER A 95 -13.90 16.59 -10.22
CA SER A 95 -15.08 16.71 -11.09
C SER A 95 -15.96 15.47 -10.95
N SER A 96 -17.26 15.69 -10.74
CA SER A 96 -18.28 14.68 -10.54
C SER A 96 -18.40 13.69 -11.72
N PRO A 97 -18.76 12.42 -11.48
CA PRO A 97 -18.90 11.43 -12.55
C PRO A 97 -20.20 11.65 -13.35
N HIS A 98 -20.04 11.85 -14.67
CA HIS A 98 -21.13 11.88 -15.64
C HIS A 98 -21.83 10.51 -15.75
N GLN A 99 -23.16 10.53 -15.66
CA GLN A 99 -24.07 9.43 -15.98
C GLN A 99 -23.95 9.08 -17.48
N GLN A 100 -23.65 7.82 -17.80
CA GLN A 100 -23.82 7.28 -19.15
C GLN A 100 -25.29 6.88 -19.37
N GLN A 101 -25.98 7.59 -20.25
CA GLN A 101 -27.24 7.15 -20.83
C GLN A 101 -26.95 6.16 -21.98
N GLN A 102 -27.57 4.98 -21.91
CA GLN A 102 -27.63 4.00 -23.00
C GLN A 102 -28.55 4.54 -24.11
N GLN A 103 -28.05 4.57 -25.35
CA GLN A 103 -28.90 4.69 -26.54
C GLN A 103 -28.74 3.45 -27.42
N HIS A 104 -29.87 2.80 -27.65
CA HIS A 104 -30.09 1.76 -28.65
C HIS A 104 -29.90 2.31 -30.07
N GLY A 105 -29.23 1.52 -30.91
CA GLY A 105 -29.24 1.68 -32.36
C GLY A 105 -29.03 0.31 -33.00
N SER A 106 -30.11 -0.30 -33.45
CA SER A 106 -30.16 -1.46 -34.33
C SER A 106 -29.73 -1.07 -35.74
N ASP A 107 -28.91 -1.87 -36.43
CA ASP A 107 -29.00 -1.95 -37.88
C ASP A 107 -28.42 -3.23 -38.51
N ASN A 108 -29.01 -3.52 -39.67
CA ASN A 108 -29.04 -4.75 -40.44
C ASN A 108 -27.75 -5.15 -41.17
N THR A 109 -27.74 -6.44 -41.53
CA THR A 109 -26.93 -7.21 -42.47
C THR A 109 -26.48 -6.51 -43.77
N SER A 110 -25.22 -6.74 -44.16
CA SER A 110 -24.87 -7.18 -45.52
C SER A 110 -23.47 -7.82 -45.55
N SER A 111 -23.42 -9.01 -46.13
CA SER A 111 -22.25 -9.86 -46.34
C SER A 111 -21.38 -9.38 -47.50
N SER A 112 -20.07 -9.26 -47.26
CA SER A 112 -19.06 -9.20 -48.32
C SER A 112 -17.84 -10.02 -47.90
N ASN A 113 -17.62 -11.13 -48.60
CA ASN A 113 -16.42 -11.96 -48.50
C ASN A 113 -15.20 -11.14 -48.99
N THR A 114 -14.35 -10.73 -48.06
CA THR A 114 -13.01 -10.22 -48.39
C THR A 114 -12.00 -11.21 -47.85
N VAL A 115 -11.27 -11.85 -48.77
CA VAL A 115 -10.17 -12.76 -48.48
C VAL A 115 -9.13 -12.03 -47.63
N VAL A 116 -8.88 -12.50 -46.41
CA VAL A 116 -7.84 -11.98 -45.53
C VAL A 116 -6.49 -12.41 -46.11
N ALA A 117 -5.77 -11.47 -46.70
CA ALA A 117 -4.36 -11.67 -47.03
C ALA A 117 -3.56 -11.76 -45.73
N ILE A 118 -2.92 -12.91 -45.51
CA ILE A 118 -1.98 -13.11 -44.40
C ILE A 118 -0.76 -12.22 -44.71
N PRO A 119 -0.38 -11.25 -43.86
CA PRO A 119 0.84 -10.50 -44.05
C PRO A 119 2.06 -11.45 -43.88
N PRO A 120 3.14 -11.24 -44.65
CA PRO A 120 4.34 -12.07 -44.53
C PRO A 120 4.94 -11.94 -43.12
N PRO A 121 5.69 -12.94 -42.64
CA PRO A 121 6.28 -12.90 -41.31
C PRO A 121 7.27 -11.74 -41.25
N GLU A 122 7.03 -10.79 -40.36
CA GLU A 122 7.98 -9.71 -40.09
C GLU A 122 9.27 -10.29 -39.50
N ASP A 123 10.38 -9.89 -40.11
CA ASP A 123 11.74 -10.28 -39.77
C ASP A 123 12.05 -9.89 -38.31
N SER A 124 12.33 -10.88 -37.46
CA SER A 124 12.38 -10.74 -35.99
C SER A 124 13.66 -10.08 -35.46
N THR A 125 14.20 -9.08 -36.16
CA THR A 125 15.45 -8.39 -35.80
C THR A 125 15.27 -6.94 -35.38
N ALA A 126 14.04 -6.42 -35.38
CA ALA A 126 13.77 -5.08 -34.85
C ALA A 126 13.93 -5.07 -33.31
N PRO A 127 14.69 -4.12 -32.74
CA PRO A 127 14.69 -3.92 -31.30
C PRO A 127 13.25 -3.62 -30.84
N PRO A 128 12.83 -4.09 -29.65
CA PRO A 128 11.50 -3.81 -29.14
C PRO A 128 11.24 -2.30 -29.17
N PRO A 129 10.02 -1.85 -29.50
CA PRO A 129 9.70 -0.44 -29.57
C PRO A 129 10.11 0.24 -28.26
N ALA A 130 10.78 1.38 -28.38
CA ALA A 130 11.16 2.18 -27.21
C ALA A 130 9.92 2.42 -26.36
N TYR A 131 9.99 2.12 -25.06
CA TYR A 131 8.88 2.33 -24.13
C TYR A 131 8.35 3.75 -24.33
N SER A 132 7.08 3.86 -24.75
CA SER A 132 6.40 5.13 -24.85
C SER A 132 6.50 5.81 -23.49
N SER A 133 7.03 7.04 -23.43
CA SER A 133 7.05 7.81 -22.19
C SER A 133 5.61 8.14 -21.79
N LEU A 134 5.00 7.25 -21.01
CA LEU A 134 3.74 7.48 -20.33
C LEU A 134 3.88 8.76 -19.49
N PRO A 135 2.81 9.56 -19.36
CA PRO A 135 2.88 10.83 -18.65
C PRO A 135 3.48 10.60 -17.27
N THR A 136 4.61 11.24 -17.03
CA THR A 136 5.30 11.21 -15.75
C THR A 136 4.37 11.79 -14.69
N SER A 137 4.23 11.07 -13.56
CA SER A 137 3.85 11.55 -12.21
C SER A 137 2.67 10.88 -11.49
N SER A 138 2.34 9.60 -11.72
CA SER A 138 1.63 8.86 -10.65
C SER A 138 2.61 8.51 -9.54
N CYS A 139 2.31 8.86 -8.28
CA CYS A 139 3.09 8.38 -7.14
C CYS A 139 3.09 6.85 -7.12
N LYS A 140 4.27 6.23 -7.18
CA LYS A 140 4.44 4.79 -6.93
C LYS A 140 4.64 4.59 -5.43
N TRP A 141 4.10 3.52 -4.87
CA TRP A 141 4.29 3.23 -3.46
C TRP A 141 4.37 1.73 -3.19
N VAL A 142 5.04 1.38 -2.09
CA VAL A 142 5.10 0.01 -1.59
C VAL A 142 4.74 0.03 -0.11
N LYS A 143 3.87 -0.88 0.31
CA LYS A 143 3.67 -1.21 1.74
C LYS A 143 4.18 -2.62 2.01
N LEU A 144 4.75 -2.80 3.20
CA LEU A 144 5.23 -4.06 3.76
C LEU A 144 4.73 -4.12 5.19
N GLY A 145 4.14 -5.24 5.60
CA GLY A 145 3.54 -5.31 6.92
C GLY A 145 3.11 -6.70 7.35
N LEU A 146 2.37 -6.71 8.44
CA LEU A 146 1.55 -7.84 8.86
C LEU A 146 0.11 -7.58 8.40
N GLU A 147 -0.58 -8.62 7.93
CA GLU A 147 -1.99 -8.59 7.58
C GLU A 147 -2.69 -9.83 8.15
N PHE A 148 -3.84 -9.61 8.79
CA PHE A 148 -4.71 -10.68 9.24
C PHE A 148 -5.62 -11.10 8.10
N ASN A 149 -5.49 -12.34 7.64
CA ASN A 149 -6.28 -12.87 6.53
C ASN A 149 -6.58 -14.33 6.78
N SER A 150 -7.81 -14.75 6.51
CA SER A 150 -8.24 -16.15 6.64
C SER A 150 -7.94 -16.72 8.03
N ASN A 151 -8.19 -15.94 9.09
CA ASN A 151 -7.96 -16.30 10.49
C ASN A 151 -6.49 -16.58 10.87
N ALA A 152 -5.52 -16.03 10.12
CA ALA A 152 -4.10 -16.13 10.42
C ALA A 152 -3.36 -14.80 10.12
N CYS A 153 -2.21 -14.60 10.75
CA CYS A 153 -1.32 -13.46 10.44
C CYS A 153 -0.36 -13.84 9.31
N HIS A 154 -0.25 -12.98 8.31
CA HIS A 154 0.63 -13.12 7.16
C HIS A 154 1.56 -11.91 7.06
N ALA A 155 2.77 -12.10 6.51
CA ALA A 155 3.52 -10.97 6.01
C ALA A 155 2.91 -10.55 4.67
N THR A 156 2.54 -9.28 4.54
CA THR A 156 1.90 -8.71 3.35
C THR A 156 2.85 -7.74 2.66
N SER A 157 2.77 -7.68 1.33
CA SER A 157 3.38 -6.60 0.57
C SER A 157 2.49 -6.19 -0.59
N VAL A 158 2.38 -4.89 -0.83
CA VAL A 158 1.65 -4.35 -1.98
C VAL A 158 2.54 -3.33 -2.69
N CYS A 159 2.66 -3.46 -3.99
CA CYS A 159 3.37 -2.53 -4.86
C CYS A 159 2.36 -1.86 -5.78
N ALA A 160 2.22 -0.54 -5.70
CA ALA A 160 1.33 0.21 -6.57
C ALA A 160 2.10 1.05 -7.59
N THR A 161 1.72 0.87 -8.85
CA THR A 161 2.21 1.64 -10.00
C THR A 161 1.06 2.45 -10.60
N ASP A 162 1.28 3.06 -11.75
CA ASP A 162 0.25 3.71 -12.56
C ASP A 162 -0.86 2.76 -13.03
N SER A 163 -0.59 1.45 -13.11
CA SER A 163 -1.53 0.44 -13.62
C SER A 163 -2.38 -0.26 -12.54
N GLY A 164 -2.10 -0.02 -11.25
CA GLY A 164 -2.79 -0.69 -10.14
C GLY A 164 -1.85 -1.17 -9.03
N ALA A 165 -2.43 -1.82 -8.03
CA ALA A 165 -1.74 -2.50 -6.94
C ALA A 165 -1.52 -3.99 -7.23
N ASP A 166 -0.29 -4.46 -7.01
CA ASP A 166 0.12 -5.86 -7.05
C ASP A 166 0.44 -6.35 -5.63
N TRP A 167 -0.36 -7.30 -5.14
CA TRP A 167 -0.36 -7.78 -3.76
C TRP A 167 0.16 -9.21 -3.64
N SER A 168 0.95 -9.44 -2.58
CA SER A 168 1.49 -10.75 -2.23
C SER A 168 1.41 -10.98 -0.73
N LEU A 169 1.02 -12.19 -0.34
CA LEU A 169 1.06 -12.69 1.03
C LEU A 169 2.12 -13.77 1.19
N THR A 170 2.84 -13.74 2.31
CA THR A 170 3.77 -14.79 2.75
C THR A 170 3.25 -15.34 4.08
N ALA A 171 3.02 -16.65 4.13
CA ALA A 171 2.61 -17.31 5.37
C ALA A 171 3.69 -17.15 6.46
N LEU A 172 3.23 -16.89 7.68
CA LEU A 172 4.05 -16.91 8.88
C LEU A 172 3.75 -18.20 9.64
N GLN A 173 4.78 -18.90 10.07
CA GLN A 173 4.62 -20.12 10.86
C GLN A 173 4.24 -19.74 12.30
N ASN A 174 3.31 -20.50 12.88
CA ASN A 174 2.95 -20.49 14.31
C ASN A 174 2.64 -19.12 14.95
N ARG A 175 2.17 -18.13 14.17
CA ARG A 175 1.84 -16.79 14.67
C ARG A 175 0.35 -16.69 15.01
N GLY A 176 0.05 -16.53 16.30
CA GLY A 176 -1.33 -16.34 16.82
C GLY A 176 -1.86 -14.91 16.58
N PRO A 177 -3.08 -14.59 17.02
CA PRO A 177 -3.69 -13.27 16.81
C PRO A 177 -3.02 -12.11 17.57
N ARG A 178 -2.12 -12.38 18.53
CA ARG A 178 -1.27 -11.39 19.21
C ARG A 178 0.18 -11.46 18.74
N SER A 179 0.36 -11.45 17.43
CA SER A 179 1.70 -11.56 16.85
C SER A 179 2.30 -10.19 16.61
N ASP A 180 3.58 -10.09 16.88
CA ASP A 180 4.42 -9.06 16.35
C ASP A 180 4.97 -9.47 14.97
N LEU A 181 5.66 -8.58 14.28
CA LEU A 181 6.53 -8.89 13.16
C LEU A 181 7.54 -7.75 12.97
N ARG A 182 8.82 -8.10 12.97
CA ARG A 182 9.87 -7.17 12.59
C ARG A 182 10.08 -7.22 11.07
N ILE A 183 10.01 -6.06 10.44
CA ILE A 183 10.02 -5.89 8.99
C ILE A 183 11.07 -4.86 8.59
N LYS A 184 11.63 -5.02 7.39
CA LYS A 184 12.64 -4.12 6.85
C LYS A 184 12.52 -3.92 5.36
N MET A 185 12.77 -2.70 4.92
CA MET A 185 12.93 -2.31 3.53
C MET A 185 14.37 -1.86 3.28
N ASP A 186 15.07 -2.44 2.30
CA ASP A 186 16.43 -2.03 1.92
C ASP A 186 16.46 -1.54 0.47
N ARG A 187 17.20 -0.45 0.20
CA ARG A 187 17.55 -0.05 -1.17
C ARG A 187 18.78 -0.81 -1.64
N VAL A 188 18.66 -1.50 -2.78
CA VAL A 188 19.78 -2.16 -3.45
C VAL A 188 19.85 -1.67 -4.90
N GLY A 189 20.75 -0.72 -5.16
CA GLY A 189 20.82 -0.04 -6.45
C GLY A 189 19.49 0.69 -6.77
N PRO A 190 18.83 0.38 -7.92
CA PRO A 190 17.51 0.94 -8.25
C PRO A 190 16.34 0.14 -7.64
N ALA A 191 16.60 -1.01 -7.00
CA ALA A 191 15.57 -1.89 -6.45
C ALA A 191 15.27 -1.61 -4.98
N LEU A 192 14.07 -2.00 -4.55
CA LEU A 192 13.64 -2.04 -3.16
C LEU A 192 13.44 -3.50 -2.75
N TRP A 193 14.15 -3.94 -1.72
CA TRP A 193 14.06 -5.30 -1.18
C TRP A 193 13.24 -5.30 0.11
N LEU A 194 12.31 -6.25 0.23
CA LEU A 194 11.41 -6.39 1.36
C LEU A 194 11.80 -7.61 2.17
N TRP A 195 11.98 -7.43 3.47
CA TRP A 195 12.47 -8.43 4.40
C TRP A 195 11.56 -8.54 5.61
N ILE A 196 11.50 -9.74 6.18
CA ILE A 196 10.90 -10.00 7.48
C ILE A 196 11.89 -10.76 8.35
N GLU A 197 11.79 -10.58 9.66
CA GLU A 197 12.51 -11.42 10.61
C GLU A 197 11.84 -12.80 10.66
N ASP A 198 12.66 -13.85 10.51
CA ASP A 198 12.22 -15.24 10.63
C ASP A 198 12.15 -15.70 12.10
N GLU A 199 11.73 -16.94 12.33
CA GLU A 199 11.57 -17.49 13.69
C GLU A 199 12.91 -17.65 14.44
N HIS A 200 14.04 -17.57 13.76
CA HIS A 200 15.38 -17.70 14.34
C HIS A 200 16.05 -16.34 14.57
N GLY A 201 15.34 -15.24 14.36
CA GLY A 201 15.90 -13.87 14.43
C GLY A 201 16.75 -13.50 13.21
N GLY A 202 16.68 -14.27 12.12
CA GLY A 202 17.36 -13.99 10.85
C GLY A 202 16.50 -13.16 9.90
N TRP A 203 17.12 -12.52 8.91
CA TRP A 203 16.40 -11.80 7.86
C TRP A 203 16.07 -12.70 6.68
N ARG A 204 14.79 -12.79 6.32
CA ARG A 204 14.30 -13.49 5.14
C ARG A 204 13.72 -12.51 4.11
N LYS A 205 14.28 -12.49 2.90
CA LYS A 205 13.76 -11.68 1.79
C LYS A 205 12.44 -12.29 1.31
N ILE A 206 11.38 -11.50 1.25
CA ILE A 206 10.06 -11.97 0.76
C ILE A 206 9.67 -11.38 -0.59
N ARG A 207 10.24 -10.23 -0.96
CA ARG A 207 9.96 -9.61 -2.26
C ARG A 207 11.10 -8.72 -2.70
N GLU A 208 11.28 -8.65 -4.01
CA GLU A 208 12.17 -7.70 -4.67
C GLU A 208 11.35 -6.89 -5.67
N VAL A 209 11.33 -5.57 -5.47
CA VAL A 209 10.65 -4.63 -6.34
C VAL A 209 11.70 -3.95 -7.20
N THR A 210 11.87 -4.46 -8.42
CA THR A 210 12.87 -3.93 -9.34
C THR A 210 12.50 -2.52 -9.79
N TRP A 211 13.51 -1.67 -9.98
CA TRP A 211 13.37 -0.31 -10.52
C TRP A 211 12.48 0.65 -9.72
N PHE A 212 12.18 0.36 -8.45
CA PHE A 212 11.37 1.25 -7.61
C PHE A 212 11.93 2.69 -7.60
N PHE A 213 13.25 2.84 -7.45
CA PHE A 213 13.94 4.13 -7.39
C PHE A 213 14.34 4.69 -8.75
N TRP A 214 14.05 4.00 -9.86
CA TRP A 214 14.40 4.49 -11.19
C TRP A 214 13.59 5.73 -11.56
N GLY A 215 14.28 6.80 -11.95
CA GLY A 215 13.67 8.09 -12.28
C GLY A 215 13.07 8.83 -11.09
N VAL A 216 13.39 8.43 -9.85
CA VAL A 216 12.90 9.05 -8.62
C VAL A 216 14.02 9.86 -7.99
N GLU A 217 13.80 11.16 -7.81
CA GLU A 217 14.72 12.00 -7.04
C GLU A 217 14.67 11.61 -5.56
N ASP A 218 15.82 11.55 -4.89
CA ASP A 218 15.89 11.10 -3.49
C ASP A 218 15.00 11.94 -2.55
N LYS A 219 14.94 13.26 -2.77
CA LYS A 219 14.06 14.18 -2.02
C LYS A 219 12.55 13.94 -2.24
N ALA A 220 12.19 13.17 -3.28
CA ALA A 220 10.82 12.77 -3.55
C ALA A 220 10.43 11.50 -2.79
N VAL A 221 11.38 10.81 -2.16
CA VAL A 221 11.12 9.61 -1.36
C VAL A 221 10.58 10.00 0.01
N ARG A 222 9.47 9.37 0.39
CA ARG A 222 8.87 9.46 1.74
C ARG A 222 8.74 8.06 2.30
N VAL A 223 9.11 7.89 3.57
CA VAL A 223 9.04 6.60 4.27
C VAL A 223 8.34 6.80 5.60
N GLY A 224 7.56 5.82 6.01
CA GLY A 224 6.79 5.91 7.22
C GLY A 224 6.17 4.59 7.62
N VAL A 225 5.19 4.70 8.50
CA VAL A 225 4.39 3.60 9.01
C VAL A 225 2.91 3.84 8.72
N TYR A 226 2.13 2.76 8.61
CA TYR A 226 0.69 2.81 8.41
C TYR A 226 -0.02 1.77 9.28
N ALA A 227 -1.28 2.06 9.62
CA ALA A 227 -2.20 1.11 10.24
C ALA A 227 -3.55 1.20 9.55
N SER A 228 -4.25 0.08 9.37
CA SER A 228 -5.52 0.05 8.65
C SER A 228 -6.41 -1.10 9.11
N ARG A 229 -7.72 -0.83 9.09
CA ARG A 229 -8.80 -1.80 9.31
C ARG A 229 -9.78 -1.67 8.13
N PRO A 230 -9.54 -2.36 7.00
CA PRO A 230 -10.33 -2.21 5.78
C PRO A 230 -11.75 -2.73 5.90
N ALA A 231 -11.96 -3.79 6.69
CA ALA A 231 -13.28 -4.41 6.80
C ALA A 231 -14.32 -3.42 7.36
N ASN A 232 -15.30 -3.11 6.53
CA ASN A 232 -16.47 -2.31 6.90
C ASN A 232 -17.63 -3.22 7.30
N LEU A 233 -17.50 -3.84 8.48
CA LEU A 233 -18.53 -4.73 9.00
C LEU A 233 -19.61 -3.91 9.72
N ALA A 234 -20.80 -3.87 9.11
CA ALA A 234 -21.96 -3.26 9.72
C ALA A 234 -22.31 -3.98 11.04
N PRO A 235 -22.81 -3.24 12.06
CA PRO A 235 -23.26 -3.87 13.29
C PRO A 235 -24.36 -4.91 13.02
N THR A 236 -24.20 -6.09 13.61
CA THR A 236 -25.20 -7.15 13.57
C THR A 236 -26.51 -6.66 14.19
N VAL A 237 -27.63 -7.30 13.83
CA VAL A 237 -28.94 -6.99 14.43
C VAL A 237 -28.92 -7.24 15.95
N TRP A 238 -28.14 -8.23 16.40
CA TRP A 238 -27.97 -8.52 17.81
C TRP A 238 -27.27 -7.37 18.56
N GLU A 239 -26.13 -6.90 18.04
CA GLU A 239 -25.37 -5.77 18.63
C GLU A 239 -26.20 -4.48 18.67
N ARG A 240 -27.04 -4.25 17.65
CA ARG A 240 -27.96 -3.10 17.62
C ARG A 240 -29.03 -3.16 18.70
N ARG A 241 -29.51 -4.36 19.05
CA ARG A 241 -30.63 -4.55 19.99
C ARG A 241 -30.17 -4.65 21.45
N HIS A 242 -29.03 -5.26 21.70
CA HIS A 242 -28.61 -5.59 23.07
C HIS A 242 -27.60 -4.61 23.64
N GLY A 243 -26.92 -3.82 22.79
CA GLY A 243 -25.79 -3.01 23.21
C GLY A 243 -24.60 -3.91 23.64
N GLY A 244 -23.42 -3.66 23.10
CA GLY A 244 -22.24 -4.47 23.43
C GLY A 244 -20.99 -3.97 22.72
N PRO A 245 -19.82 -4.53 23.07
CA PRO A 245 -18.55 -4.30 22.37
C PRO A 245 -18.72 -4.50 20.86
N ARG A 246 -18.86 -3.42 20.11
CA ARG A 246 -18.87 -3.48 18.64
C ARG A 246 -17.44 -3.66 18.18
N ILE A 247 -16.92 -4.89 18.26
CA ILE A 247 -15.55 -5.21 17.79
C ILE A 247 -15.36 -4.68 16.37
N THR A 248 -16.39 -4.84 15.53
CA THR A 248 -16.53 -4.31 14.16
C THR A 248 -16.45 -2.79 14.02
N GLN A 249 -16.55 -2.04 15.12
CA GLN A 249 -16.53 -0.56 15.14
C GLN A 249 -15.43 -0.01 16.05
N ARG A 250 -14.64 -0.88 16.68
CA ARG A 250 -13.46 -0.45 17.45
C ARG A 250 -12.33 -0.11 16.48
N ASN A 251 -11.45 0.76 16.93
CA ASN A 251 -10.20 0.99 16.22
C ASN A 251 -9.28 -0.22 16.42
N LEU A 252 -8.54 -0.60 15.38
CA LEU A 252 -7.31 -1.37 15.53
C LEU A 252 -6.29 -0.43 16.16
N VAL A 253 -5.63 -0.83 17.25
CA VAL A 253 -4.51 -0.08 17.82
C VAL A 253 -3.25 -0.87 17.55
N VAL A 254 -2.36 -0.28 16.75
CA VAL A 254 -1.10 -0.91 16.36
C VAL A 254 0.03 -0.23 17.09
N GLU A 255 0.87 -1.03 17.74
CA GLU A 255 2.12 -0.60 18.35
C GLU A 255 3.27 -0.75 17.35
N PHE A 256 4.10 0.29 17.28
CA PHE A 256 5.32 0.35 16.48
C PHE A 256 6.50 0.52 17.42
N GLU A 257 7.46 -0.38 17.35
CA GLU A 257 8.66 -0.35 18.19
C GLU A 257 9.93 -0.40 17.34
N GLY A 258 10.96 0.34 17.78
CA GLY A 258 12.27 0.31 17.14
C GLY A 258 12.28 0.86 15.71
N LEU A 259 11.43 1.86 15.40
CA LEU A 259 11.44 2.48 14.07
C LEU A 259 12.80 3.14 13.81
N GLU A 260 13.47 2.70 12.75
CA GLU A 260 14.70 3.30 12.23
C GLU A 260 14.57 3.58 10.74
N ILE A 261 15.10 4.72 10.27
CA ILE A 261 15.09 5.14 8.87
C ILE A 261 16.45 5.76 8.55
N TRP A 262 17.07 5.32 7.45
CA TRP A 262 18.44 5.64 7.03
C TRP A 262 18.52 6.11 5.58
#